data_AF-A0A3N4LQR6-F1
#
_entry.id   AF-A0A3N4LQR6-F1
#
_cell.length_a   1.000
_cell.length_b   1.000
_cell.length_c   1.000
_cell.angle_alpha   90.00
_cell.angle_beta   90.00
_cell.angle_gamma   90.00
#
_symmetry.space_group_name_H-M   'P 1'
#
loop_
_entity.id
_entity.type
_entity.pdbx_description
1 polymer ?
#
loop_
_entity_poly.entity_id
_entity_poly.type
_entity_poly.pdbx_seq_one_letter_code
_entity_poly.pdbx_strand_id
1 'polypeptide(L)'
;MQNPEFYGKPRKLYTLVYPIDFEKGTVVLGYKKRGFGVGKYNGYGGKVEHGETIVEGATRELEEESTLTIAPTSLLPIGILFLESLAPLTTPSSTPTPILITNNSLPILEIHVYLAPLPSCAGQPTETEEMRPEIFTYLPKPHTPQIPYPQMWAETEEWLPGILKKLPPNVPVENMDGSGKIKTTYVVHHALFTGGISPNTGVWDPWENMHRSGLETWEGEVKEWTEEERGVWIERKRREGWWLK
;
A
#
# COMPACT_ATOMS: atom_id res chain seq x y z
N MET A 1 22.05 20.67 -15.34
CA MET A 1 20.80 21.27 -15.86
C MET A 1 19.65 20.63 -15.09
N GLN A 2 18.97 21.42 -14.26
CA GLN A 2 17.88 20.97 -13.39
C GLN A 2 16.60 20.85 -14.24
N ASN A 3 15.87 19.73 -14.14
CA ASN A 3 14.60 19.56 -14.84
C ASN A 3 13.45 20.15 -13.97
N PRO A 4 12.83 21.28 -14.36
CA PRO A 4 11.79 21.97 -13.57
C PRO A 4 10.44 21.23 -13.48
N GLU A 5 10.25 20.11 -14.19
CA GLU A 5 8.97 19.39 -14.30
C GLU A 5 8.49 18.68 -13.02
N PHE A 6 9.32 18.56 -11.98
CA PHE A 6 9.03 17.68 -10.83
C PHE A 6 8.46 18.37 -9.58
N TYR A 7 8.56 19.70 -9.44
CA TYR A 7 8.00 20.42 -8.30
C TYR A 7 6.47 20.53 -8.39
N GLY A 8 5.75 20.04 -7.36
CA GLY A 8 4.31 20.32 -7.21
C GLY A 8 3.37 19.33 -7.91
N LYS A 9 3.79 18.08 -8.15
CA LYS A 9 2.87 17.02 -8.60
C LYS A 9 1.74 16.85 -7.56
N PRO A 10 0.46 16.87 -7.96
CA PRO A 10 -0.63 16.67 -7.02
C PRO A 10 -0.54 15.29 -6.38
N ARG A 11 -0.98 15.21 -5.12
CA ARG A 11 -1.08 13.94 -4.39
C ARG A 11 -2.53 13.53 -4.27
N LYS A 12 -2.78 12.23 -4.32
CA LYS A 12 -4.07 11.63 -3.96
C LYS A 12 -3.84 10.70 -2.78
N LEU A 13 -4.63 10.89 -1.73
CA LEU A 13 -4.56 10.11 -0.50
C LEU A 13 -5.33 8.80 -0.67
N TYR A 14 -4.70 7.72 -0.24
CA TYR A 14 -5.25 6.38 -0.19
C TYR A 14 -4.90 5.72 1.14
N THR A 15 -5.62 4.65 1.44
CA THR A 15 -5.40 3.79 2.60
C THR A 15 -5.16 2.36 2.15
N LEU A 16 -4.47 1.59 2.99
CA LEU A 16 -4.28 0.17 2.79
C LEU A 16 -4.20 -0.53 4.15
N VAL A 17 -5.05 -1.50 4.39
CA VAL A 17 -5.22 -2.18 5.67
C VAL A 17 -5.02 -3.67 5.50
N TYR A 18 -4.18 -4.26 6.36
CA TYR A 18 -3.94 -5.70 6.41
C TYR A 18 -4.51 -6.29 7.70
N PRO A 19 -5.67 -6.96 7.66
CA PRO A 19 -6.18 -7.74 8.78
C PRO A 19 -5.23 -8.87 9.11
N ILE A 20 -4.76 -8.92 10.36
CA ILE A 20 -3.67 -9.79 10.78
C ILE A 20 -3.96 -10.49 12.10
N ASP A 21 -3.61 -11.77 12.18
CA ASP A 21 -3.61 -12.57 13.40
C ASP A 21 -2.16 -12.88 13.76
N PHE A 22 -1.63 -12.15 14.75
CA PHE A 22 -0.24 -12.27 15.19
C PHE A 22 0.08 -13.60 15.86
N GLU A 23 -0.91 -14.21 16.52
CA GLU A 23 -0.75 -15.51 17.18
C GLU A 23 -0.68 -16.62 16.13
N LYS A 24 -1.56 -16.59 15.14
CA LYS A 24 -1.56 -17.57 14.06
C LYS A 24 -0.50 -17.29 13.01
N GLY A 25 0.06 -16.08 12.94
CA GLY A 25 0.99 -15.70 11.89
C GLY A 25 0.34 -15.62 10.51
N THR A 26 -0.93 -15.21 10.48
CA THR A 26 -1.75 -15.16 9.26
C THR A 26 -2.24 -13.76 8.95
N VAL A 27 -2.37 -13.46 7.67
CA VAL A 27 -2.91 -12.20 7.13
C VAL A 27 -4.08 -12.53 6.21
N VAL A 28 -5.10 -11.67 6.20
CA VAL A 28 -6.21 -11.77 5.25
C VAL A 28 -5.91 -10.82 4.09
N LEU A 29 -5.86 -11.35 2.88
CA LEU A 29 -5.74 -10.56 1.65
C LEU A 29 -7.04 -10.67 0.84
N GLY A 30 -7.39 -9.63 0.11
CA GLY A 30 -8.50 -9.67 -0.85
C GLY A 30 -7.99 -9.91 -2.25
N TYR A 31 -8.56 -10.90 -2.96
CA TYR A 31 -8.43 -11.00 -4.40
C TYR A 31 -9.37 -9.99 -5.07
N LYS A 32 -8.80 -9.00 -5.78
CA LYS A 32 -9.56 -7.89 -6.35
C LYS A 32 -10.34 -8.32 -7.60
N LYS A 33 -11.67 -8.22 -7.54
CA LYS A 33 -12.60 -8.64 -8.60
C LYS A 33 -12.98 -7.52 -9.56
N ARG A 34 -12.94 -6.27 -9.11
CA ARG A 34 -13.27 -5.08 -9.93
C ARG A 34 -12.34 -3.90 -9.63
N GLY A 35 -12.36 -2.91 -10.53
CA GLY A 35 -11.68 -1.62 -10.34
C GLY A 35 -10.17 -1.65 -10.58
N PHE A 36 -9.43 -0.78 -9.86
CA PHE A 36 -7.99 -0.66 -9.97
C PHE A 36 -7.28 -1.86 -9.32
N GLY A 37 -6.38 -2.54 -10.05
CA GLY A 37 -5.66 -3.72 -9.56
C GLY A 37 -6.41 -5.05 -9.67
N VAL A 38 -7.40 -5.15 -10.58
CA VAL A 38 -8.12 -6.41 -10.84
C VAL A 38 -7.18 -7.58 -11.09
N GLY A 39 -7.51 -8.71 -10.47
CA GLY A 39 -6.77 -9.95 -10.60
C GLY A 39 -5.52 -10.03 -9.72
N LYS A 40 -5.25 -9.02 -8.89
CA LYS A 40 -4.16 -9.04 -7.90
C LYS A 40 -4.72 -9.29 -6.49
N TYR A 41 -3.90 -9.91 -5.64
CA TYR A 41 -4.13 -9.92 -4.19
C TYR A 41 -3.61 -8.62 -3.56
N ASN A 42 -4.35 -8.07 -2.61
CA ASN A 42 -3.90 -6.89 -1.86
C ASN A 42 -4.46 -6.87 -0.43
N GLY A 43 -4.01 -5.90 0.38
CA GLY A 43 -4.78 -5.43 1.54
C GLY A 43 -6.07 -4.72 1.10
N TYR A 44 -6.86 -4.28 2.06
CA TYR A 44 -8.14 -3.60 1.85
C TYR A 44 -7.96 -2.10 1.93
N GLY A 45 -8.51 -1.34 1.00
CA GLY A 45 -8.27 0.09 0.99
C GLY A 45 -8.62 0.79 -0.32
N GLY A 46 -8.72 2.10 -0.21
CA GLY A 46 -9.18 2.94 -1.31
C GLY A 46 -8.87 4.40 -1.04
N LYS A 47 -9.61 5.27 -1.72
CA LYS A 47 -9.34 6.71 -1.73
C LYS A 47 -9.90 7.33 -0.44
N VAL A 48 -9.14 8.23 0.18
CA VAL A 48 -9.67 9.05 1.28
C VAL A 48 -10.62 10.11 0.70
N GLU A 49 -11.84 10.17 1.23
CA GLU A 49 -12.87 11.09 0.72
C GLU A 49 -12.80 12.49 1.35
N HIS A 50 -13.47 13.46 0.71
CA HIS A 50 -13.45 14.83 1.21
C HIS A 50 -14.16 14.96 2.56
N GLY A 51 -13.47 15.56 3.55
CA GLY A 51 -13.98 15.73 4.90
C GLY A 51 -13.73 14.53 5.83
N GLU A 52 -13.09 13.49 5.33
CA GLU A 52 -12.71 12.28 6.07
C GLU A 52 -11.24 12.36 6.51
N THR A 53 -10.92 11.91 7.72
CA THR A 53 -9.53 11.67 8.14
C THR A 53 -8.98 10.41 7.48
N ILE A 54 -7.66 10.29 7.37
CA ILE A 54 -7.04 9.11 6.74
C ILE A 54 -7.44 7.81 7.45
N VAL A 55 -7.52 7.83 8.79
CA VAL A 55 -7.90 6.65 9.57
C VAL A 55 -9.38 6.30 9.41
N GLU A 56 -10.28 7.29 9.30
CA GLU A 56 -11.69 7.05 8.98
C GLU A 56 -11.82 6.37 7.61
N GLY A 57 -11.10 6.87 6.59
CA GLY A 57 -11.04 6.25 5.28
C GLY A 57 -10.52 4.82 5.31
N ALA A 58 -9.51 4.54 6.14
CA ALA A 58 -8.99 3.19 6.31
C ALA A 58 -10.05 2.25 6.93
N THR A 59 -10.80 2.72 7.93
CA THR A 59 -11.85 1.93 8.57
C THR A 59 -13.04 1.68 7.66
N ARG A 60 -13.48 2.70 6.90
CA ARG A 60 -14.59 2.59 5.94
C ARG A 60 -14.26 1.62 4.82
N GLU A 61 -13.10 1.77 4.17
CA GLU A 61 -12.69 0.91 3.06
C GLU A 61 -12.52 -0.55 3.51
N LEU A 62 -12.00 -0.77 4.73
CA LEU A 62 -11.93 -2.12 5.31
C LEU A 62 -13.33 -2.73 5.46
N GLU A 63 -14.30 -1.97 5.95
CA GLU A 63 -15.68 -2.44 6.11
C GLU A 63 -16.34 -2.71 4.75
N GLU A 64 -16.22 -1.78 3.80
CA GLU A 64 -16.82 -1.88 2.47
C GLU A 64 -16.27 -3.07 1.66
N GLU A 65 -14.96 -3.32 1.73
CA GLU A 65 -14.32 -4.37 0.94
C GLU A 65 -14.28 -5.74 1.64
N SER A 66 -14.36 -5.80 2.98
CA SER A 66 -14.18 -7.07 3.75
C SER A 66 -15.27 -7.38 4.76
N THR A 67 -16.21 -6.47 5.03
CA THR A 67 -17.23 -6.53 6.12
C THR A 67 -16.66 -6.51 7.54
N LEU A 68 -15.35 -6.36 7.71
CA LEU A 68 -14.72 -6.20 9.02
C LEU A 68 -14.85 -4.75 9.49
N THR A 69 -15.25 -4.58 10.74
CA THR A 69 -15.27 -3.28 11.41
C THR A 69 -14.22 -3.23 12.50
N ILE A 70 -13.58 -2.09 12.69
CA ILE A 70 -12.55 -1.88 13.70
C ILE A 70 -12.62 -0.44 14.21
N ALA A 71 -12.36 -0.25 15.50
CA ALA A 71 -12.23 1.11 16.03
C ALA A 71 -11.00 1.81 15.42
N PRO A 72 -11.09 3.09 14.98
CA PRO A 72 -9.96 3.81 14.40
C PRO A 72 -8.69 3.78 15.25
N THR A 73 -8.84 3.83 16.59
CA THR A 73 -7.74 3.77 17.56
C THR A 73 -7.06 2.41 17.66
N SER A 74 -7.64 1.37 17.08
CA SER A 74 -7.09 0.00 17.05
C SER A 74 -6.34 -0.32 15.76
N LEU A 75 -6.35 0.57 14.77
CA LEU A 75 -5.48 0.45 13.59
C LEU A 75 -4.04 0.81 13.96
N LEU A 76 -3.12 -0.02 13.50
CA LEU A 76 -1.69 0.14 13.76
C LEU A 76 -1.02 0.70 12.51
N PRO A 77 -0.62 1.98 12.48
CA PRO A 77 0.10 2.53 11.33
C PRO A 77 1.45 1.85 11.17
N ILE A 78 1.77 1.41 9.96
CA ILE A 78 3.03 0.72 9.65
C ILE A 78 3.82 1.35 8.52
N GLY A 79 3.25 2.27 7.75
CA GLY A 79 4.04 2.95 6.73
C GLY A 79 3.28 3.90 5.84
N ILE A 80 4.03 4.53 4.95
CA ILE A 80 3.51 5.32 3.83
C ILE A 80 4.18 4.85 2.54
N LEU A 81 3.37 4.59 1.51
CA LEU A 81 3.84 4.31 0.16
C LEU A 81 3.59 5.54 -0.72
N PHE A 82 4.58 5.90 -1.52
CA PHE A 82 4.48 6.91 -2.56
C PHE A 82 4.61 6.20 -3.90
N LEU A 83 3.52 6.07 -4.64
CA LEU A 83 3.54 5.49 -5.99
C LEU A 83 3.52 6.61 -7.01
N GLU A 84 4.51 6.61 -7.89
CA GLU A 84 4.64 7.58 -8.95
C GLU A 84 4.69 6.90 -10.31
N SER A 85 3.92 7.39 -11.28
CA SER A 85 4.04 6.93 -12.66
C SER A 85 4.65 8.01 -13.57
N LEU A 86 5.59 7.58 -14.42
CA LEU A 86 6.11 8.32 -15.57
C LEU A 86 5.32 8.07 -16.85
N ALA A 87 4.33 7.19 -16.79
CA ALA A 87 3.57 6.81 -17.96
C ALA A 87 2.74 8.00 -18.49
N PRO A 88 2.61 8.15 -19.82
CA PRO A 88 1.79 9.21 -20.39
C PRO A 88 0.32 9.01 -20.04
N LEU A 89 -0.44 10.10 -19.88
CA LEU A 89 -1.89 10.03 -19.59
C LEU A 89 -2.74 9.42 -20.71
N THR A 90 -2.17 9.20 -21.90
CA THR A 90 -2.91 8.71 -23.06
C THR A 90 -2.64 7.24 -23.30
N THR A 91 -3.71 6.45 -23.40
CA THR A 91 -3.69 5.10 -23.97
C THR A 91 -3.03 5.10 -25.36
N PRO A 92 -2.39 4.00 -25.80
CA PRO A 92 -2.08 3.83 -27.20
C PRO A 92 -3.40 3.77 -27.99
N SER A 93 -3.83 4.92 -28.51
CA SER A 93 -4.80 4.98 -29.59
C SER A 93 -4.29 4.09 -30.73
N SER A 94 -5.18 3.42 -31.44
CA SER A 94 -4.93 2.64 -32.65
C SER A 94 -4.40 3.48 -33.85
N THR A 95 -3.75 4.61 -33.58
CA THR A 95 -3.10 5.50 -34.54
C THR A 95 -1.62 5.68 -34.16
N PRO A 96 -0.68 5.58 -35.13
CA PRO A 96 0.76 5.46 -34.87
C PRO A 96 1.45 6.82 -34.58
N THR A 97 0.79 7.73 -33.87
CA THR A 97 1.39 9.01 -33.47
C THR A 97 1.17 9.24 -31.99
N PRO A 98 2.19 9.04 -31.13
CA PRO A 98 2.09 9.42 -29.73
C PRO A 98 2.03 10.95 -29.66
N ILE A 99 0.87 11.49 -29.29
CA ILE A 99 0.78 12.88 -28.85
C ILE A 99 1.44 12.92 -27.47
N LEU A 100 2.70 13.36 -27.44
CA LEU A 100 3.41 13.64 -26.21
C LEU A 100 2.80 14.90 -25.57
N ILE A 101 1.78 14.73 -24.74
CA ILE A 101 1.30 15.81 -23.86
C ILE A 101 2.29 15.89 -22.70
N THR A 102 3.28 16.77 -22.82
CA THR A 102 4.46 16.83 -21.93
C THR A 102 4.19 17.33 -20.51
N ASN A 103 2.97 17.76 -20.14
CA ASN A 103 2.82 18.60 -18.94
C ASN A 103 1.75 18.16 -17.93
N ASN A 104 1.21 16.94 -18.00
CA ASN A 104 0.17 16.52 -17.04
C ASN A 104 0.44 15.11 -16.49
N SER A 105 1.48 14.98 -15.69
CA SER A 105 1.88 13.70 -15.10
C SER A 105 0.84 13.20 -14.09
N LEU A 106 0.62 11.87 -14.01
CA LEU A 106 -0.29 11.27 -13.03
C LEU A 106 0.02 11.71 -11.59
N PRO A 107 -0.99 11.91 -10.73
CA PRO A 107 -0.77 12.28 -9.34
C PRO A 107 0.05 11.20 -8.63
N ILE A 108 0.81 11.59 -7.62
CA ILE A 108 1.44 10.62 -6.71
C ILE A 108 0.32 9.99 -5.87
N LEU A 109 0.27 8.66 -5.83
CA LEU A 109 -0.59 7.96 -4.86
C LEU A 109 0.17 7.94 -3.54
N GLU A 110 -0.35 8.63 -2.54
CA GLU A 110 0.15 8.61 -1.17
C GLU A 110 -0.74 7.66 -0.36
N ILE A 111 -0.21 6.47 -0.07
CA ILE A 111 -0.96 5.37 0.54
C ILE A 111 -0.51 5.20 1.99
N HIS A 112 -1.42 5.40 2.94
CA HIS A 112 -1.15 5.18 4.36
C HIS A 112 -1.51 3.75 4.72
N VAL A 113 -0.54 3.01 5.26
CA VAL A 113 -0.63 1.56 5.46
C VAL A 113 -0.82 1.24 6.94
N TYR A 114 -1.78 0.36 7.23
CA TYR A 114 -2.15 -0.06 8.57
C TYR A 114 -2.20 -1.58 8.71
N LEU A 115 -1.95 -2.08 9.91
CA LEU A 115 -2.37 -3.42 10.34
C LEU A 115 -3.66 -3.31 11.14
N ALA A 116 -4.59 -4.22 10.90
CA ALA A 116 -5.81 -4.40 11.69
C ALA A 116 -5.71 -5.72 12.47
N PRO A 117 -5.39 -5.69 13.78
CA PRO A 117 -5.39 -6.90 14.58
C PRO A 117 -6.78 -7.55 14.54
N LEU A 118 -6.86 -8.79 14.04
CA LEU A 118 -8.12 -9.51 13.90
C LEU A 118 -8.90 -9.66 15.22
N PRO A 119 -8.26 -9.88 16.39
CA PRO A 119 -8.97 -9.87 17.68
C PRO A 119 -9.63 -8.54 18.04
N SER A 120 -9.20 -7.42 17.44
CA SER A 120 -9.78 -6.09 17.63
C SER A 120 -10.87 -5.77 16.59
N CYS A 121 -11.09 -6.64 15.61
CA CYS A 121 -12.11 -6.46 14.59
C CYS A 121 -13.42 -7.15 15.02
N ALA A 122 -14.56 -6.57 14.65
CA ALA A 122 -15.85 -7.23 14.70
C ALA A 122 -16.26 -7.73 13.30
N GLY A 123 -16.97 -8.86 13.27
CA GLY A 123 -17.36 -9.54 12.03
C GLY A 123 -16.37 -10.62 11.60
N GLN A 124 -16.51 -11.10 10.37
CA GLN A 124 -15.61 -12.05 9.72
C GLN A 124 -15.37 -11.58 8.29
N PRO A 125 -14.15 -11.74 7.74
CA PRO A 125 -13.87 -11.33 6.38
C PRO A 125 -14.75 -12.11 5.41
N THR A 126 -15.62 -11.39 4.68
CA THR A 126 -16.62 -11.98 3.78
C THR A 126 -16.45 -11.43 2.37
N GLU A 127 -16.74 -12.26 1.37
CA GLU A 127 -16.69 -11.83 -0.04
C GLU A 127 -17.71 -10.72 -0.32
N THR A 128 -17.24 -9.65 -0.95
CA THR A 128 -18.02 -8.48 -1.37
C THR A 128 -18.07 -8.42 -2.90
N GLU A 129 -18.75 -7.44 -3.50
CA GLU A 129 -18.64 -7.26 -4.96
C GLU A 129 -17.21 -6.89 -5.41
N GLU A 130 -16.44 -6.27 -4.52
CA GLU A 130 -15.10 -5.74 -4.74
C GLU A 130 -14.01 -6.81 -4.62
N MET A 131 -14.07 -7.57 -3.53
CA MET A 131 -12.95 -8.37 -3.03
C MET A 131 -13.42 -9.75 -2.59
N ARG A 132 -12.59 -10.77 -2.85
CA ARG A 132 -12.74 -12.11 -2.28
C ARG A 132 -11.64 -12.36 -1.24
N PRO A 133 -11.96 -12.35 0.06
CA PRO A 133 -10.98 -12.59 1.12
C PRO A 133 -10.38 -14.00 1.06
N GLU A 134 -9.09 -14.10 1.36
CA GLU A 134 -8.37 -15.35 1.54
C GLU A 134 -7.29 -15.20 2.62
N ILE A 135 -7.08 -16.26 3.40
CA ILE A 135 -6.12 -16.26 4.50
C ILE A 135 -4.79 -16.83 4.02
N PHE A 136 -3.72 -16.09 4.24
CA PHE A 136 -2.36 -16.51 3.94
C PHE A 136 -1.51 -16.50 5.21
N THR A 137 -0.49 -17.34 5.26
CA THR A 137 0.50 -17.33 6.34
C THR A 137 1.70 -16.48 5.93
N TYR A 138 2.22 -15.69 6.88
CA TYR A 138 3.51 -15.02 6.76
C TYR A 138 4.57 -15.64 7.67
N LEU A 139 4.14 -16.48 8.62
CA LEU A 139 5.02 -17.40 9.33
C LEU A 139 4.96 -18.76 8.62
N PRO A 140 6.09 -19.36 8.18
CA PRO A 140 6.08 -20.64 7.49
C PRO A 140 5.48 -21.73 8.39
N LYS A 141 4.37 -22.33 7.97
CA LYS A 141 3.76 -23.51 8.60
C LYS A 141 3.57 -24.59 7.54
N PRO A 142 3.73 -25.89 7.87
CA PRO A 142 3.42 -26.96 6.94
C PRO A 142 1.96 -26.87 6.47
N HIS A 143 1.72 -27.08 5.17
CA HIS A 143 0.39 -27.15 4.56
C HIS A 143 -0.47 -25.88 4.66
N THR A 144 0.13 -24.70 4.85
CA THR A 144 -0.61 -23.42 4.80
C THR A 144 -0.24 -22.61 3.56
N PRO A 145 -1.22 -21.93 2.93
CA PRO A 145 -0.98 -21.08 1.77
C PRO A 145 -0.07 -19.91 2.16
N GLN A 146 1.02 -19.71 1.41
CA GLN A 146 1.93 -18.58 1.59
C GLN A 146 1.38 -17.36 0.85
N ILE A 147 1.77 -16.15 1.29
CA ILE A 147 1.41 -14.91 0.58
C ILE A 147 1.85 -15.00 -0.89
N PRO A 148 0.94 -14.77 -1.86
CA PRO A 148 1.22 -14.94 -3.28
C PRO A 148 1.85 -13.66 -3.86
N TYR A 149 3.04 -13.28 -3.37
CA TYR A 149 3.75 -12.05 -3.79
C TYR A 149 3.76 -11.81 -5.32
N PRO A 150 4.02 -12.83 -6.19
CA PRO A 150 3.98 -12.63 -7.64
C PRO A 150 2.60 -12.29 -8.24
N GLN A 151 1.52 -12.44 -7.46
CA GLN A 151 0.16 -12.02 -7.83
C GLN A 151 -0.27 -10.75 -7.09
N MET A 152 0.65 -10.08 -6.39
CA MET A 152 0.42 -8.78 -5.76
C MET A 152 0.99 -7.68 -6.66
N TRP A 153 0.94 -6.44 -6.19
CA TRP A 153 1.64 -5.34 -6.82
C TRP A 153 3.16 -5.45 -6.59
N ALA A 154 3.96 -5.06 -7.58
CA ALA A 154 5.41 -5.26 -7.58
C ALA A 154 6.11 -4.55 -6.40
N GLU A 155 5.64 -3.36 -6.01
CA GLU A 155 6.19 -2.65 -4.86
C GLU A 155 5.90 -3.39 -3.55
N THR A 156 4.78 -4.10 -3.47
CA THR A 156 4.40 -4.90 -2.30
C THR A 156 5.39 -6.05 -2.05
N GLU A 157 6.00 -6.61 -3.09
CA GLU A 157 7.04 -7.63 -2.95
C GLU A 157 8.30 -7.12 -2.24
N GLU A 158 8.58 -5.82 -2.30
CA GLU A 158 9.78 -5.24 -1.70
C GLU A 158 9.59 -4.88 -0.22
N TRP A 159 8.45 -4.28 0.14
CA TRP A 159 8.25 -3.72 1.48
C TRP A 159 7.56 -4.70 2.45
N LEU A 160 6.52 -5.42 2.00
CA LEU A 160 5.66 -6.21 2.89
C LEU A 160 6.39 -7.37 3.57
N PRO A 161 7.23 -8.18 2.88
CA PRO A 161 7.95 -9.26 3.55
C PRO A 161 8.86 -8.76 4.68
N GLY A 162 9.48 -7.59 4.51
CA GLY A 162 10.38 -6.98 5.49
C GLY A 162 9.64 -6.56 6.77
N ILE A 163 8.42 -6.04 6.63
CA ILE A 163 7.55 -5.72 7.76
C ILE A 163 7.09 -7.00 8.46
N LEU A 164 6.49 -7.94 7.71
CA LEU A 164 5.88 -9.14 8.29
C LEU A 164 6.90 -10.05 9.01
N LYS A 165 8.15 -10.14 8.53
CA LYS A 165 9.22 -10.91 9.20
C LYS A 165 9.64 -10.33 10.56
N LYS A 166 9.42 -9.03 10.77
CA LYS A 166 9.77 -8.34 12.02
C LYS A 166 8.61 -8.32 13.01
N LEU A 167 7.41 -8.70 12.59
CA LEU A 167 6.29 -8.88 13.51
C LEU A 167 6.58 -10.09 14.40
N PRO A 168 6.64 -9.91 15.73
CA PRO A 168 6.94 -11.02 16.62
C PRO A 168 5.80 -12.05 16.54
N PRO A 169 6.11 -13.35 16.44
CA PRO A 169 5.12 -14.39 16.66
C PRO A 169 4.63 -14.30 18.11
N ASN A 170 3.32 -14.41 18.32
CA ASN A 170 2.71 -14.41 19.65
C ASN A 170 2.98 -13.11 20.43
N VAL A 171 2.64 -11.92 19.91
CA VAL A 171 2.68 -10.67 20.71
C VAL A 171 1.93 -10.93 22.02
N PRO A 172 2.60 -11.09 23.17
CA PRO A 172 1.89 -10.89 24.41
C PRO A 172 1.81 -9.37 24.58
N VAL A 173 0.68 -8.91 25.12
CA VAL A 173 0.39 -7.48 25.36
C VAL A 173 1.54 -6.77 26.11
N GLU A 174 2.46 -7.52 26.73
CA GLU A 174 3.70 -7.08 27.39
C GLU A 174 4.85 -6.59 26.49
N ASN A 175 4.78 -6.74 25.16
CA ASN A 175 5.69 -6.06 24.20
C ASN A 175 5.13 -4.74 23.65
N MET A 176 4.03 -4.27 24.24
CA MET A 176 3.62 -2.90 24.10
C MET A 176 4.64 -2.01 24.80
N ASP A 177 5.00 -0.87 24.22
CA ASP A 177 5.69 0.17 24.98
C ASP A 177 4.86 0.54 26.22
N GLY A 178 5.44 1.29 27.17
CA GLY A 178 4.74 1.71 28.39
C GLY A 178 3.43 2.48 28.16
N SER A 179 3.03 2.73 26.89
CA SER A 179 1.78 3.35 26.45
C SER A 179 0.76 2.39 25.83
N GLY A 180 1.06 1.10 25.67
CA GLY A 180 0.15 0.14 25.04
C GLY A 180 0.31 -0.02 23.52
N LYS A 181 1.39 0.53 22.92
CA LYS A 181 1.60 0.48 21.46
C LYS A 181 2.65 -0.56 21.07
N ILE A 182 2.40 -1.31 20.01
CA ILE A 182 3.35 -2.27 19.46
C ILE A 182 4.55 -1.51 18.90
N LYS A 183 5.77 -1.83 19.37
CA LYS A 183 7.02 -1.38 18.74
C LYS A 183 7.12 -2.01 17.34
N THR A 184 6.55 -1.33 16.36
CA THR A 184 6.50 -1.82 14.98
C THR A 184 7.64 -1.21 14.15
N THR A 185 8.02 -1.91 13.09
CA THR A 185 8.87 -1.32 12.05
C THR A 185 7.98 -0.44 11.19
N TYR A 186 8.32 0.84 11.10
CA TYR A 186 7.67 1.73 10.16
C TYR A 186 8.41 1.71 8.83
N VAL A 187 7.68 1.73 7.72
CA VAL A 187 8.22 1.72 6.36
C VAL A 187 7.82 2.95 5.57
N VAL A 188 8.76 3.49 4.81
CA VAL A 188 8.45 4.44 3.74
C VAL A 188 9.04 3.93 2.46
N HIS A 189 8.18 3.80 1.45
CA HIS A 189 8.56 3.26 0.14
C HIS A 189 8.15 4.25 -0.94
N HIS A 190 9.06 4.59 -1.85
CA HIS A 190 8.75 5.37 -3.04
C HIS A 190 9.02 4.51 -4.26
N ALA A 191 7.96 4.14 -4.99
CA ALA A 191 8.06 3.32 -6.19
C ALA A 191 7.71 4.14 -7.44
N LEU A 192 8.50 3.97 -8.49
CA LEU A 192 8.39 4.64 -9.78
C LEU A 192 8.03 3.63 -10.86
N PHE A 193 6.90 3.86 -11.53
CA PHE A 193 6.34 3.02 -12.58
C PHE A 193 6.47 3.68 -13.93
N THR A 194 6.52 2.85 -14.97
CA THR A 194 6.60 3.31 -16.38
C THR A 194 5.35 2.96 -17.18
N GLY A 195 4.40 2.22 -16.59
CA GLY A 195 3.20 1.75 -17.25
C GLY A 195 3.48 0.53 -18.14
N GLY A 196 2.44 -0.26 -18.35
CA GLY A 196 2.54 -1.51 -19.10
C GLY A 196 1.19 -2.14 -19.37
N ILE A 197 1.17 -3.21 -20.17
CA ILE A 197 -0.02 -4.05 -20.30
C ILE A 197 -0.10 -4.95 -19.07
N SER A 198 -1.19 -4.85 -18.31
CA SER A 198 -1.41 -5.71 -17.16
C SER A 198 -1.56 -7.17 -17.62
N PRO A 199 -0.78 -8.12 -17.07
CA PRO A 199 -0.88 -9.52 -17.47
C PRO A 199 -2.22 -10.15 -17.08
N ASN A 200 -2.92 -9.59 -16.11
CA ASN A 200 -4.20 -10.11 -15.61
C ASN A 200 -5.39 -9.69 -16.50
N THR A 201 -5.36 -8.46 -17.02
CA THR A 201 -6.51 -7.90 -17.76
C THR A 201 -6.24 -7.74 -19.25
N GLY A 202 -4.97 -7.75 -19.68
CA GLY A 202 -4.57 -7.42 -21.05
C GLY A 202 -4.75 -5.94 -21.40
N VAL A 203 -5.06 -5.09 -20.41
CA VAL A 203 -5.29 -3.66 -20.58
C VAL A 203 -4.07 -2.87 -20.10
N TRP A 204 -3.79 -1.76 -20.76
CA TRP A 204 -2.75 -0.81 -20.35
C TRP A 204 -3.07 -0.26 -18.93
N ASP A 205 -2.10 -0.29 -18.00
CA ASP A 205 -2.21 0.23 -16.63
C ASP A 205 -0.94 1.01 -16.20
N PRO A 206 -1.06 2.26 -15.66
CA PRO A 206 0.09 3.17 -15.46
C PRO A 206 0.98 2.76 -14.31
N TRP A 207 0.48 1.84 -13.50
CA TRP A 207 1.08 1.34 -12.30
C TRP A 207 1.68 -0.05 -12.52
N GLU A 208 1.79 -0.47 -13.78
CA GLU A 208 2.60 -1.64 -14.17
C GLU A 208 4.05 -1.23 -14.49
N ASN A 209 4.93 -2.23 -14.58
CA ASN A 209 6.36 -2.05 -14.84
C ASN A 209 7.02 -1.09 -13.83
N MET A 210 7.09 -1.51 -12.57
CA MET A 210 7.91 -0.85 -11.55
C MET A 210 9.36 -0.79 -12.04
N HIS A 211 9.87 0.41 -12.26
CA HIS A 211 11.17 0.66 -12.86
C HIS A 211 12.25 0.89 -11.81
N ARG A 212 11.90 1.61 -10.73
CA ARG A 212 12.81 1.97 -9.64
C ARG A 212 12.02 2.14 -8.35
N SER A 213 12.67 1.90 -7.21
CA SER A 213 12.05 2.10 -5.91
C SER A 213 13.06 2.48 -4.83
N GLY A 214 12.65 3.12 -3.75
CA GLY A 214 13.50 3.40 -2.59
C GLY A 214 12.77 3.06 -1.31
N LEU A 215 13.38 2.26 -0.44
CA LEU A 215 12.78 1.72 0.78
C LEU A 215 13.57 2.12 2.02
N GLU A 216 12.91 2.76 2.98
CA GLU A 216 13.45 3.13 4.29
C GLU A 216 12.62 2.48 5.39
N THR A 217 13.28 1.92 6.39
CA THR A 217 12.61 1.39 7.57
C THR A 217 13.28 1.91 8.83
N TRP A 218 12.50 2.20 9.85
CA TRP A 218 13.03 2.48 11.19
C TRP A 218 12.17 1.82 12.27
N GLU A 219 12.76 1.62 13.44
CA GLU A 219 12.09 1.10 14.62
C GLU A 219 11.75 2.25 15.58
N GLY A 220 10.56 2.19 16.19
CA GLY A 220 10.16 3.14 17.23
C GLY A 220 8.74 3.65 17.02
N GLU A 221 8.43 4.79 17.63
CA GLU A 221 7.14 5.44 17.41
C GLU A 221 7.01 5.90 15.95
N VAL A 222 5.80 5.73 15.42
CA VAL A 222 5.45 6.29 14.12
C VAL A 222 5.55 7.80 14.22
N LYS A 223 6.51 8.39 13.50
CA LYS A 223 6.55 9.84 13.34
C LYS A 223 5.37 10.22 12.44
N GLU A 224 4.34 10.84 13.01
CA GLU A 224 3.29 11.47 12.22
C GLU A 224 3.92 12.63 11.44
N TRP A 225 4.13 12.43 10.14
CA TRP A 225 4.63 13.48 9.27
C TRP A 225 3.52 14.45 8.93
N THR A 226 3.78 15.75 8.95
CA THR A 226 2.85 16.73 8.35
C THR A 226 2.78 16.56 6.84
N GLU A 227 1.77 17.15 6.20
CA GLU A 227 1.65 17.12 4.75
C GLU A 227 2.91 17.68 4.05
N GLU A 228 3.50 18.74 4.61
CA GLU A 228 4.73 19.38 4.14
C GLU A 228 5.94 18.49 4.33
N GLU A 229 6.09 17.84 5.50
CA GLU A 229 7.21 16.93 5.77
C GLU A 229 7.24 15.76 4.79
N ARG A 230 6.06 15.21 4.44
CA ARG A 230 5.92 14.17 3.40
C ARG A 230 6.38 14.70 2.04
N GLY A 231 5.95 15.90 1.66
CA GLY A 231 6.36 16.53 0.41
C GLY A 231 7.88 16.78 0.32
N VAL A 232 8.47 17.27 1.40
CA VAL A 232 9.93 17.49 1.51
C VAL A 232 10.69 16.17 1.40
N TRP A 233 10.20 15.10 2.05
CA TRP A 233 10.86 13.79 1.99
C TRP A 233 10.87 13.23 0.57
N ILE A 234 9.73 13.23 -0.15
CA ILE A 234 9.62 12.74 -1.54
C ILE A 234 10.59 13.49 -2.45
N GLU A 235 10.58 14.82 -2.37
CA GLU A 235 11.40 15.65 -3.26
C GLU A 235 12.90 15.48 -2.99
N ARG A 236 13.27 15.33 -1.71
CA ARG A 236 14.64 14.97 -1.34
C ARG A 236 15.05 13.64 -1.98
N LYS A 237 14.20 12.61 -1.90
CA LYS A 237 14.49 11.28 -2.49
C LYS A 237 14.64 11.30 -4.00
N ARG A 238 13.81 12.07 -4.70
CA ARG A 238 13.94 12.31 -6.14
C ARG A 238 15.29 12.93 -6.49
N ARG A 239 15.69 13.99 -5.77
CA ARG A 239 16.97 14.68 -6.00
C ARG A 239 18.18 13.79 -5.73
N GLU A 240 18.11 12.97 -4.68
CA GLU A 240 19.18 12.04 -4.31
C GLU A 240 19.33 10.88 -5.31
N GLY A 241 18.40 10.69 -6.24
CA GLY A 241 18.43 9.56 -7.17
C GLY A 241 18.35 8.22 -6.45
N TRP A 242 17.62 8.20 -5.33
CA TRP A 242 17.59 7.08 -4.40
C TRP A 242 16.71 5.95 -4.95
N TRP A 243 17.36 5.02 -5.64
CA TRP A 243 16.72 3.88 -6.29
C TRP A 243 17.50 2.60 -5.99
N LEU A 244 16.84 1.61 -5.38
CA LEU A 244 17.23 0.21 -5.39
C LEU A 244 17.21 -0.28 -6.85
N LYS A 245 18.15 -1.16 -7.18
CA LYS A 245 18.37 -1.69 -8.53
C LYS A 245 17.50 -2.90 -8.80
#